data_AF-A0A0A0EUH2-F1
#
_entry.id   AF-A0A0A0EUH2-F1
#
_cell.length_a   1.000
_cell.length_b   1.000
_cell.length_c   1.000
_cell.angle_alpha   90.00
_cell.angle_beta   90.00
_cell.angle_gamma   90.00
#
_symmetry.space_group_name_H-M   'P 1'
#
loop_
_entity.id
_entity.type
_entity.pdbx_description
1 polymer ?
#
loop_
_entity_poly.entity_id
_entity_poly.type
_entity_poly.pdbx_seq_one_letter_code
_entity_poly.pdbx_strand_id
1 'polypeptide(L)'
;MNDADASPALLQRLRQLRNDAARLKAEVPDPADFMPAFAGEADGILEDADRLGGDCWESASHMVDEILIDLGYMDAAERQT
;
A
#
# COMPACT_ATOMS: atom_id res chain seq x y z
N MET A 1 -2.20 19.23 -0.73
CA MET A 1 -2.64 18.00 -1.38
C MET A 1 -4.07 17.73 -0.95
N ASN A 2 -5.01 17.59 -1.88
CA ASN A 2 -6.35 17.12 -1.57
C ASN A 2 -6.34 15.59 -1.72
N ASP A 3 -6.74 14.86 -0.69
CA ASP A 3 -7.09 13.42 -0.73
C ASP A 3 -8.29 13.10 -1.68
N ALA A 4 -8.58 13.97 -2.65
CA ALA A 4 -9.80 13.99 -3.44
C ALA A 4 -9.64 13.37 -4.84
N ASP A 5 -8.43 13.00 -5.26
CA ASP A 5 -8.22 12.40 -6.58
C ASP A 5 -8.40 10.87 -6.57
N ALA A 6 -8.10 10.22 -5.44
CA ALA A 6 -8.34 8.79 -5.27
C ALA A 6 -9.84 8.49 -5.12
N SER A 7 -10.37 7.61 -5.96
CA SER A 7 -11.75 7.14 -5.85
C SER A 7 -12.04 6.60 -4.43
N PRO A 8 -13.23 6.83 -3.85
CA PRO A 8 -13.55 6.39 -2.49
C PRO A 8 -13.41 4.87 -2.29
N ALA A 9 -13.62 4.08 -3.35
CA ALA A 9 -13.37 2.64 -3.35
C ALA A 9 -11.88 2.29 -3.21
N LEU A 10 -11.00 3.03 -3.89
CA LEU A 10 -9.54 2.86 -3.80
C LEU A 10 -9.05 3.18 -2.39
N LEU A 11 -9.53 4.29 -1.80
CA LEU A 11 -9.22 4.67 -0.42
C LEU A 11 -9.68 3.61 0.59
N GLN A 12 -10.83 2.98 0.37
CA GLN A 12 -11.31 1.89 1.22
C GLN A 12 -10.39 0.67 1.13
N ARG A 13 -9.97 0.27 -0.07
CA ARG A 13 -9.06 -0.87 -0.27
C ARG A 13 -7.69 -0.61 0.34
N LEU A 14 -7.14 0.61 0.21
CA LEU A 14 -5.87 0.98 0.84
C LEU A 14 -5.94 0.95 2.38
N ARG A 15 -7.08 1.36 2.96
CA ARG A 15 -7.32 1.22 4.40
C ARG A 15 -7.42 -0.25 4.83
N GLN A 16 -8.03 -1.10 4.01
CA GLN A 16 -8.06 -2.55 4.27
C GLN A 16 -6.64 -3.12 4.23
N LEU A 17 -5.89 -2.86 3.16
CA LEU A 17 -4.49 -3.27 3.01
C LEU A 17 -3.65 -2.93 4.25
N ARG A 18 -3.81 -1.73 4.82
CA ARG A 18 -3.11 -1.36 6.07
C ARG A 18 -3.46 -2.28 7.25
N ASN A 19 -4.75 -2.59 7.43
CA ASN A 19 -5.20 -3.46 8.53
C ASN A 19 -4.72 -4.90 8.30
N ASP A 20 -4.85 -5.39 7.08
CA ASP A 20 -4.40 -6.72 6.69
C ASP A 20 -2.88 -6.84 6.80
N ALA A 21 -2.12 -5.83 6.41
CA ALA A 21 -0.66 -5.79 6.57
C ALA A 21 -0.23 -5.79 8.05
N ALA A 22 -0.90 -5.04 8.92
CA ALA A 22 -0.62 -5.05 10.35
C ALA A 22 -0.90 -6.43 10.97
N ARG A 23 -1.98 -7.08 10.54
CA ARG A 23 -2.32 -8.44 10.95
C ARG A 23 -1.33 -9.46 10.39
N LEU A 24 -0.99 -9.37 9.11
CA LEU A 24 -0.02 -10.22 8.43
C LEU A 24 1.35 -10.13 9.10
N LYS A 25 1.81 -8.94 9.49
CA LYS A 25 3.04 -8.78 10.27
C LYS A 25 2.99 -9.52 11.62
N ALA A 26 1.83 -9.57 12.27
CA ALA A 26 1.67 -10.31 13.52
C ALA A 26 1.68 -11.84 13.31
N GLU A 27 1.19 -12.32 12.17
CA GLU A 27 1.14 -13.75 11.81
C GLU A 27 2.49 -14.24 11.24
N VAL A 28 3.12 -13.44 10.38
CA VAL A 28 4.40 -13.69 9.71
C VAL A 28 5.29 -12.43 9.77
N PRO A 29 6.09 -12.27 10.82
CA PRO A 29 6.96 -11.10 10.98
C PRO A 29 8.23 -11.16 10.12
N ASP A 30 8.53 -12.32 9.53
CA ASP A 30 9.69 -12.47 8.67
C ASP A 30 9.45 -11.74 7.33
N PRO A 31 10.34 -10.84 6.90
CA PRO A 31 10.15 -10.08 5.67
C PRO A 31 10.08 -10.96 4.42
N ALA A 32 10.73 -12.14 4.41
CA ALA A 32 10.72 -13.04 3.25
C ALA A 32 9.35 -13.71 3.05
N ASP A 33 8.58 -13.90 4.12
CA ASP A 33 7.21 -14.41 4.07
C ASP A 33 6.17 -13.28 3.97
N PHE A 34 6.42 -12.16 4.65
CA PHE A 34 5.53 -11.00 4.65
C PHE A 34 5.47 -10.33 3.26
N MET A 35 6.62 -10.01 2.65
CA MET A 35 6.66 -9.25 1.40
C MET A 35 5.89 -9.88 0.24
N PRO A 36 6.04 -11.17 -0.09
CA PRO A 36 5.28 -11.74 -1.19
C PRO A 36 3.76 -11.73 -0.94
N ALA A 37 3.32 -11.91 0.30
CA ALA A 37 1.91 -11.85 0.66
C ALA A 37 1.36 -10.42 0.59
N PHE A 38 2.09 -9.45 1.15
CA PHE A 38 1.73 -8.03 1.07
C PHE A 38 1.73 -7.50 -0.36
N ALA A 39 2.77 -7.81 -1.14
CA ALA A 39 2.92 -7.37 -2.52
C ALA A 39 1.77 -7.87 -3.39
N GLY A 40 1.35 -9.13 -3.25
CA GLY A 40 0.21 -9.66 -4.01
C GLY A 40 -1.09 -8.88 -3.79
N GLU A 41 -1.31 -8.39 -2.57
CA GLU A 41 -2.50 -7.61 -2.21
C GLU A 41 -2.37 -6.15 -2.64
N ALA A 42 -1.17 -5.56 -2.50
CA ALA A 42 -0.85 -4.22 -2.96
C ALA A 42 -0.89 -4.08 -4.49
N ASP A 43 -0.38 -5.07 -5.25
CA ASP A 43 -0.39 -5.10 -6.71
C ASP A 43 -1.81 -4.93 -7.27
N GLY A 44 -2.77 -5.68 -6.70
CA GLY A 44 -4.17 -5.60 -7.12
C GLY A 44 -4.82 -4.24 -6.86
N ILE A 45 -4.30 -3.47 -5.88
CA ILE A 45 -4.77 -2.11 -5.59
C ILE A 45 -4.09 -1.11 -6.54
N LEU A 46 -2.81 -1.27 -6.81
CA LEU A 46 -2.05 -0.43 -7.74
C LEU A 46 -2.55 -0.61 -9.18
N GLU A 47 -2.92 -1.83 -9.59
CA GLU A 47 -3.54 -2.07 -10.91
C GLU A 47 -4.91 -1.38 -11.03
N ASP A 48 -5.72 -1.40 -9.97
CA ASP A 48 -7.00 -0.68 -9.93
C ASP A 48 -6.77 0.83 -10.02
N ALA A 49 -5.76 1.34 -9.31
CA ALA A 49 -5.39 2.75 -9.33
C ALA A 49 -4.86 3.20 -10.71
N ASP A 50 -4.04 2.38 -11.36
CA ASP A 50 -3.56 2.60 -12.73
C ASP A 50 -4.73 2.67 -13.73
N ARG A 51 -5.69 1.76 -13.62
CA ARG A 51 -6.90 1.75 -14.46
C ARG A 51 -7.79 2.98 -14.28
N LEU A 52 -7.83 3.55 -13.07
CA LEU A 52 -8.56 4.79 -12.80
C LEU A 52 -7.84 6.01 -13.42
N GLY A 53 -6.52 5.91 -13.61
CA GLY A 53 -5.67 6.94 -14.20
C GLY A 53 -5.50 8.17 -13.31
N GLY A 54 -4.69 9.13 -13.79
CA GLY A 54 -4.41 10.36 -13.07
C GLY A 54 -3.50 10.16 -11.85
N ASP A 55 -3.69 10.98 -10.82
CA ASP A 55 -2.90 10.99 -9.58
C ASP A 55 -3.30 9.83 -8.62
N CYS A 56 -4.26 8.99 -9.02
CA CYS A 56 -4.69 7.81 -8.26
C CYS A 56 -3.54 6.82 -8.00
N TRP A 57 -2.72 6.55 -9.03
CA TRP A 57 -1.60 5.60 -8.91
C TRP A 57 -0.54 6.13 -7.96
N GLU A 58 -0.14 7.40 -8.11
CA GLU A 58 0.84 8.05 -7.23
C GLU A 58 0.36 8.05 -5.78
N SER A 59 -0.92 8.37 -5.56
CA SER A 59 -1.55 8.33 -4.23
C SER A 59 -1.55 6.91 -3.63
N ALA A 60 -1.87 5.90 -4.43
CA ALA A 60 -1.89 4.51 -3.99
C ALA A 60 -0.48 3.99 -3.68
N SER A 61 0.49 4.24 -4.56
CA SER A 61 1.89 3.86 -4.36
C SER A 61 2.47 4.52 -3.12
N HIS A 62 2.22 5.82 -2.92
CA HIS A 62 2.68 6.51 -1.73
C HIS A 62 2.07 5.93 -0.44
N MET A 63 0.80 5.53 -0.46
CA MET A 63 0.19 4.89 0.70
C MET A 63 0.72 3.47 0.97
N VAL A 64 1.04 2.70 -0.07
CA VAL A 64 1.69 1.39 0.06
C VAL A 64 3.06 1.53 0.74
N ASP A 65 3.86 2.48 0.27
CA ASP A 65 5.16 2.81 0.86
C ASP A 65 5.04 3.22 2.33
N GLU A 66 4.08 4.08 2.67
CA GLU A 66 3.82 4.48 4.06
C GLU A 66 3.43 3.31 4.96
N ILE A 67 2.68 2.33 4.46
CA ILE A 67 2.35 1.12 5.21
C ILE A 67 3.62 0.32 5.51
N LEU A 68 4.50 0.15 4.53
CA LEU A 68 5.76 -0.58 4.73
C LEU A 68 6.68 0.12 5.73
N ILE A 69 6.74 1.46 5.71
CA ILE A 69 7.50 2.27 6.67
C ILE A 69 6.91 2.16 8.08
N ASP A 70 5.59 2.30 8.24
CA ASP A 70 4.89 2.16 9.53
C ASP A 70 5.12 0.77 10.15
N LEU A 71 5.21 -0.24 9.29
CA LEU A 71 5.51 -1.62 9.66
C LEU A 71 7.02 -1.88 9.81
N GLY A 72 7.90 -0.93 9.50
CA GLY A 72 9.35 -1.07 9.66
C GLY A 72 10.01 -2.03 8.67
N TYR A 73 9.36 -2.29 7.53
CA TYR A 73 9.89 -3.12 6.45
C TYR A 73 10.58 -2.30 5.35
N MET A 74 10.43 -0.98 5.36
CA MET A 74 11.08 -0.05 4.43
C MET A 74 11.53 1.20 5.19
N ASP A 75 12.68 1.76 4.83
CA ASP A 75 13.09 3.05 5.39
C ASP A 75 12.39 4.20 4.67
N ALA A 76 12.12 5.30 5.37
CA ALA A 76 11.48 6.47 4.77
C ALA A 76 12.33 7.10 3.64
N ALA A 77 13.65 6.86 3.63
CA ALA A 77 14.54 7.27 2.55
C ALA A 77 14.40 6.43 1.27
N GLU A 78 13.77 5.25 1.34
CA GLU A 78 13.57 4.34 0.20
C GLU A 78 12.23 4.56 -0.52
N ARG A 79 11.40 5.51 -0.07
CA ARG A 79 10.18 5.89 -0.82
C ARG A 79 10.53 6.26 -2.26
N GLN A 80 9.74 5.77 -3.20
CA GLN A 80 9.91 6.17 -4.60
C GLN A 80 9.46 7.63 -4.77
N THR A 81 10.32 8.45 -5.37
CA THR A 81 10.11 9.89 -5.63
C THR A 81 9.87 10.18 -7.11
#